data_AF-A0A3B9V284-F1
#
_entry.id   AF-A0A3B9V284-F1
#
_cell.length_a   1.000
_cell.length_b   1.000
_cell.length_c   1.000
_cell.angle_alpha   90.00
_cell.angle_beta   90.00
_cell.angle_gamma   90.00
#
_symmetry.space_group_name_H-M   'P 1'
#
loop_
_entity.id
_entity.type
_entity.pdbx_description
1 polymer ?
#
loop_
_entity_poly.entity_id
_entity_poly.type
_entity_poly.pdbx_seq_one_letter_code
_entity_poly.pdbx_strand_id
1 'polypeptide(L)' 'MPSPFRFSRGDRVRIISGKHKGATGTIDASVFQRSVDLPDEHTPCYHVLLDCELVVTVNVKQVEALI' A
#
# COMPACT_ATOMS: atom_id res chain seq x y z
N MET A 1 11.10 -6.28 16.67
CA MET A 1 11.21 -5.74 15.29
C MET A 1 10.11 -4.72 15.10
N PRO A 2 10.42 -3.47 14.70
CA PRO A 2 9.39 -2.47 14.40
C PRO A 2 8.50 -2.95 13.24
N SER A 3 7.21 -2.63 13.28
CA SER A 3 6.30 -2.96 12.19
C SER A 3 6.69 -2.18 10.93
N PRO A 4 6.74 -2.83 9.75
CA PRO A 4 6.99 -2.12 8.49
C PRO A 4 5.80 -1.25 8.06
N PHE A 5 4.65 -1.42 8.71
CA PHE A 5 3.42 -0.70 8.44
C PHE A 5 3.34 0.56 9.32
N ARG A 6 3.28 1.71 8.65
CA ARG A 6 3.08 3.04 9.22
C ARG A 6 1.59 3.42 9.32
N PHE A 7 0.75 2.82 8.47
CA PHE A 7 -0.68 3.08 8.37
C PHE A 7 -1.48 1.83 8.71
N SER A 8 -2.69 2.04 9.23
CA SER A 8 -3.65 1.01 9.62
C SER A 8 -4.90 1.06 8.75
N ARG A 9 -5.72 0.01 8.83
CA ARG A 9 -7.01 -0.03 8.14
C ARG A 9 -7.86 1.18 8.50
N GLY A 10 -8.43 1.84 7.50
CA GLY A 10 -9.22 3.07 7.64
C GLY A 10 -8.42 4.36 7.46
N ASP A 11 -7.08 4.31 7.49
CA ASP A 11 -6.26 5.50 7.23
C ASP A 11 -6.38 5.93 5.76
N ARG A 12 -6.53 7.24 5.54
CA ARG A 12 -6.48 7.81 4.19
C ARG A 12 -5.05 8.07 3.77
N VAL A 13 -4.73 7.62 2.57
CA VAL A 13 -3.40 7.72 2.00
C VAL A 13 -3.46 8.23 0.57
N ARG A 14 -2.35 8.79 0.13
CA ARG A 14 -2.09 9.14 -1.27
C ARG A 14 -0.94 8.31 -1.79
N ILE A 15 -1.11 7.74 -2.98
CA ILE A 15 -0.05 7.02 -3.67
C ILE A 15 0.90 8.04 -4.31
N ILE A 16 2.20 7.96 -4.03
CA ILE A 16 3.19 8.95 -4.45
C ILE A 16 4.10 8.49 -5.60
N SER A 17 4.06 7.20 -5.95
CA SER A 17 4.87 6.63 -7.04
C SER A 17 4.19 5.45 -7.73
N GLY A 18 4.72 5.05 -8.88
CA GLY A 18 4.18 3.95 -9.68
C GLY A 18 2.96 4.34 -10.53
N LYS A 19 2.22 3.34 -11.00
CA LYS A 19 1.11 3.49 -11.95
C LYS A 19 -0.04 4.36 -11.41
N HIS A 20 -0.29 4.30 -10.10
CA HIS A 20 -1.40 5.00 -9.45
C HIS A 20 -0.96 6.28 -8.73
N LYS A 21 0.18 6.88 -9.12
CA LYS A 21 0.67 8.12 -8.52
C LYS A 21 -0.39 9.23 -8.58
N GLY A 22 -0.62 9.88 -7.44
CA GLY A 22 -1.62 10.92 -7.26
C GLY A 22 -2.99 10.40 -6.82
N ALA A 23 -3.27 9.10 -6.97
CA ALA A 23 -4.52 8.52 -6.53
C ALA A 23 -4.60 8.51 -5.00
N THR A 24 -5.80 8.80 -4.50
CA THR A 24 -6.15 8.77 -3.08
C THR A 24 -7.01 7.55 -2.79
N GLY A 25 -6.91 7.07 -1.56
CA GLY A 25 -7.69 5.93 -1.11
C GLY A 25 -7.55 5.66 0.36
N THR A 26 -8.18 4.59 0.79
CA THR A 26 -8.21 4.14 2.19
C THR A 26 -7.47 2.81 2.30
N ILE A 27 -6.66 2.66 3.34
CA ILE A 27 -6.02 1.37 3.64
C ILE A 27 -7.11 0.37 4.04
N ASP A 28 -7.21 -0.74 3.31
CA ASP A 28 -8.10 -1.85 3.68
C ASP A 28 -7.34 -2.93 4.46
N ALA A 29 -6.14 -3.29 4.02
CA ALA A 29 -5.33 -4.33 4.66
C ALA A 29 -3.83 -4.12 4.48
N SER A 30 -3.05 -4.63 5.44
CA SER A 30 -1.60 -4.78 5.34
C SER A 30 -1.28 -6.20 4.88
N VAL A 31 -0.47 -6.34 3.82
CA VAL A 31 -0.16 -7.63 3.20
C VAL A 31 1.33 -7.76 2.94
N PHE A 32 1.81 -8.99 2.82
CA PHE A 32 3.14 -9.27 2.30
C PHE A 32 3.00 -9.87 0.92
N GLN A 33 3.51 -9.16 -0.09
CA GLN A 33 3.54 -9.66 -1.45
C GLN A 33 4.83 -10.44 -1.66
N ARG A 34 4.72 -11.69 -2.12
CA ARG A 34 5.87 -12.48 -2.57
C ARG A 34 6.28 -12.01 -3.96
N SER A 35 7.58 -11.84 -4.17
CA SER A 35 8.10 -11.65 -5.52
C SER A 35 8.02 -12.96 -6.30
N VAL A 36 7.68 -12.89 -7.58
CA VAL A 36 7.65 -14.07 -8.47
C VAL A 36 9.09 -14.48 -8.81
N ASP A 37 9.97 -13.49 -9.00
CA ASP A 37 11.38 -13.72 -9.33
C ASP A 37 12.22 -14.11 -8.11
N LEU A 38 11.79 -13.70 -6.91
CA LEU A 38 12.41 -14.02 -5.62
C LEU A 38 11.35 -14.48 -4.61
N PRO A 39 10.96 -15.78 -4.62
CA PRO A 39 9.87 -16.28 -3.79
C PRO A 39 10.11 -16.16 -2.27
N ASP A 40 11.37 -16.07 -1.84
CA ASP A 40 11.76 -15.85 -0.45
C ASP A 40 11.69 -14.37 -0.01
N GLU A 41 11.52 -13.44 -0.95
CA GLU A 41 11.45 -12.01 -0.64
C GLU A 41 9.99 -11.59 -0.38
N HIS A 42 9.71 -11.31 0.88
CA HIS A 42 8.42 -10.79 1.34
C HIS A 42 8.45 -9.28 1.41
N THR A 43 7.87 -8.62 0.42
CA THR A 43 7.78 -7.16 0.40
C THR A 43 6.52 -6.71 1.14
N PRO A 44 6.63 -5.82 2.15
CA PRO A 44 5.45 -5.27 2.81
C PRO A 44 4.72 -4.32 1.86
N CYS A 45 3.40 -4.53 1.75
CA CYS A 45 2.49 -3.77 0.89
C CYS A 45 1.18 -3.45 1.63
N TYR A 46 0.43 -2.49 1.11
CA TYR A 46 -0.95 -2.21 1.50
C TYR A 46 -1.91 -2.57 0.37
N HIS A 47 -3.08 -3.05 0.72
CA HIS A 47 -4.26 -2.94 -0.11
C HIS A 47 -4.90 -1.58 0.16
N VAL A 48 -4.93 -0.75 -0.87
CA VAL A 48 -5.57 0.56 -0.85
C VAL A 48 -6.83 0.48 -1.68
N LEU A 49 -7.98 0.74 -1.07
CA LEU A 49 -9.23 1.01 -1.78
C LEU A 49 -9.18 2.44 -2.28
N LEU A 50 -8.95 2.62 -3.58
CA LEU A 50 -8.98 3.93 -4.21
C LEU A 50 -10.40 4.51 -4.17
N ASP A 51 -10.49 5.84 -4.22
CA ASP A 51 -11.79 6.53 -4.24
C ASP A 51 -12.63 6.21 -5.50
N CYS A 52 -12.01 5.62 -6.53
CA CYS A 52 -12.69 5.08 -7.72
C CYS A 52 -13.15 3.61 -7.56
N GLU A 53 -13.26 3.11 -6.32
CA GLU A 53 -13.69 1.75 -5.96
C GLU A 53 -12.74 0.62 -6.41
N LEU A 54 -11.55 0.96 -6.92
CA LEU A 54 -10.54 -0.02 -7.29
C LEU A 54 -9.64 -0.37 -6.09
N VAL A 55 -9.44 -1.66 -5.83
CA VAL A 55 -8.44 -2.12 -4.86
C VAL A 55 -7.10 -2.32 -5.57
N VAL A 56 -6.06 -1.68 -5.04
CA VAL A 56 -4.69 -1.80 -5.56
C VAL A 56 -3.74 -2.25 -4.46
N THR A 57 -2.77 -3.08 -4.83
CA THR A 57 -1.65 -3.45 -3.96
C THR A 57 -0.49 -2.49 -4.23
N VAL A 58 -0.03 -1.80 -3.19
CA VAL A 58 1.09 -0.85 -3.29
C VAL A 58 2.10 -1.09 -2.18
N ASN A 59 3.39 -0.92 -2.48
CA ASN A 59 4.42 -1.07 -1.47
C ASN A 59 4.29 0.03 -0.39
N VAL A 60 4.61 -0.31 0.87
CA VAL A 60 4.52 0.63 2.00
C VAL A 60 5.31 1.94 1.81
N LYS A 61 6.35 1.92 0.96
CA LYS A 61 7.17 3.10 0.62
C LYS A 61 6.53 4.00 -0.44
N GLN A 62 5.45 3.56 -1.08
CA GLN A 62 4.78 4.29 -2.17
C GLN A 62 3.55 5.06 -1.73
N VAL A 63 3.28 5.13 -0.43
CA VAL A 63 2.13 5.83 0.15
C VAL A 63 2.55 6.86 1.17
N GLU A 64 1.81 7.96 1.22
CA GLU A 64 1.93 9.01 2.25
C GLU A 64 0.56 9.28 2.89
N ALA A 65 0.57 9.89 4.07
CA ALA A 65 -0.65 10.33 4.74
C ALA A 65 -1.35 11.38 3.89
N LEU A 66 -2.67 11.24 3.71
CA LEU A 66 -3.49 12.29 3.13
C LEU A 66 -3.85 13.26 4.27
N ILE A 67 -3.24 14.45 4.28
CA ILE A 67 -3.49 15.54 5.24
C ILE A 67 -4.67 16.39 4.75
#